data_AF-A0A5R9KWG5-F1
#
_entry.id   AF-A0A5R9KWG5-F1
#
_cell.length_a   1.000
_cell.length_b   1.000
_cell.length_c   1.000
_cell.angle_alpha   90.00
_cell.angle_beta   90.00
_cell.angle_gamma   90.00
#
_symmetry.space_group_name_H-M   'P 1'
#
loop_
_entity.id
_entity.type
_entity.pdbx_description
1 polymer ?
#
loop_
_entity_poly.entity_id
_entity_poly.type
_entity_poly.pdbx_seq_one_letter_code
_entity_poly.pdbx_strand_id
1 'polypeptide(L)' 'MEALSNLQLELLKVYSRPVSEDDLLAIRRFLANYFSEKAMNLADAAWDNNGWTEADSERLMNEHSRKSGND' A
#
# COMPACT_ATOMS: atom_id res chain seq x y z
N MET A 1 -12.64 -14.87 15.80
CA MET A 1 -11.19 -14.59 15.83
C MET A 1 -10.67 -14.90 14.43
N GLU A 2 -10.15 -13.91 13.73
CA GLU A 2 -9.48 -14.17 12.45
C GLU A 2 -8.14 -14.89 12.69
N ALA A 3 -7.81 -15.83 11.82
CA ALA A 3 -6.52 -16.53 11.88
C ALA A 3 -5.39 -15.59 11.44
N LEU A 4 -4.22 -15.72 12.07
CA LEU A 4 -3.04 -14.95 11.66
C LEU A 4 -2.62 -15.31 10.23
N SER A 5 -2.21 -14.31 9.47
CA SER A 5 -1.63 -14.52 8.14
C SER A 5 -0.28 -15.24 8.25
N ASN A 6 0.14 -15.86 7.14
CA ASN A 6 1.47 -16.46 7.03
C ASN A 6 2.59 -15.46 7.40
N LEU A 7 2.50 -14.21 6.95
CA LEU A 7 3.48 -13.17 7.29
C LEU A 7 3.51 -12.90 8.79
N GLN A 8 2.35 -12.78 9.44
CA GLN A 8 2.28 -12.57 10.89
C GLN A 8 2.91 -13.74 11.65
N LEU A 9 2.67 -14.98 11.22
CA LEU A 9 3.26 -16.18 11.82
C LEU A 9 4.78 -16.22 11.66
N GLU A 10 5.33 -15.83 10.50
CA GLU A 10 6.78 -15.77 10.30
C GLU A 10 7.44 -14.67 11.14
N LEU A 11 6.82 -13.49 11.24
CA LEU A 11 7.32 -12.41 12.10
C LEU A 11 7.37 -12.86 13.57
N LEU A 12 6.38 -13.62 14.05
CA LEU A 12 6.39 -14.18 15.41
C LEU A 12 7.53 -15.17 15.64
N LYS A 13 7.91 -15.96 14.64
CA LYS A 13 9.06 -16.87 14.75
C LYS A 13 10.38 -16.10 14.85
N VAL A 14 10.53 -15.04 14.05
CA VAL A 14 11.73 -14.19 14.02
C VAL A 14 11.86 -13.36 15.30
N TYR A 15 10.77 -12.81 15.82
CA TYR A 15 10.75 -11.97 17.02
C TYR A 15 10.44 -12.73 18.30
N SER A 16 10.83 -14.01 18.37
CA SER A 16 10.73 -14.80 19.60
C SER A 16 11.63 -14.27 20.75
N ARG A 17 12.48 -13.27 20.45
CA ARG A 17 13.29 -12.51 21.41
C ARG A 17 12.84 -11.05 21.42
N PRO A 18 13.02 -10.32 22.55
CA PRO A 18 12.73 -8.90 22.62
C PRO A 18 13.49 -8.12 21.54
N VAL A 19 12.77 -7.29 20.81
CA VAL A 19 13.30 -6.38 19.79
C VAL A 19 13.30 -4.98 20.39
N SER A 20 14.31 -4.17 20.09
CA SER A 20 14.32 -2.77 20.53
C SER A 20 13.20 -1.99 19.84
N GLU A 21 12.72 -0.89 20.44
CA GLU A 21 11.70 -0.03 19.80
C GLU A 21 12.21 0.57 18.47
N ASP A 22 13.52 0.84 18.38
CA ASP A 22 14.17 1.36 17.18
C ASP A 22 14.13 0.34 16.03
N ASP A 23 14.48 -0.92 16.32
CA ASP A 23 14.41 -2.00 15.34
C ASP A 23 12.96 -2.26 14.92
N LEU A 24 12.02 -2.25 15.87
CA LEU A 24 10.60 -2.42 15.58
C LEU A 24 10.09 -1.29 14.67
N LEU A 25 10.52 -0.06 14.89
CA LEU A 25 10.22 1.07 14.01
C LEU A 25 10.84 0.89 12.61
N ALA A 26 12.09 0.43 12.53
CA ALA A 26 12.75 0.16 11.25
C ALA A 26 11.98 -0.90 10.44
N ILE A 27 11.53 -1.98 11.08
CA ILE A 27 10.73 -3.03 10.45
C ILE A 27 9.40 -2.49 9.93
N ARG A 28 8.69 -1.68 10.74
CA ARG A 28 7.43 -1.05 10.31
C ARG A 28 7.63 -0.17 9.07
N ARG A 29 8.71 0.63 9.04
CA ARG A 29 9.06 1.47 7.90
C ARG A 29 9.41 0.64 6.67
N PHE A 30 10.16 -0.44 6.84
CA PHE A 30 10.50 -1.36 5.75
C PHE A 30 9.24 -1.96 5.11
N LEU A 31 8.29 -2.45 5.93
CA LEU A 31 7.03 -2.98 5.42
C LEU A 31 6.20 -1.90 4.71
N ALA A 32 6.10 -0.71 5.30
CA ALA A 32 5.38 0.41 4.69
C ALA A 32 5.95 0.76 3.30
N ASN A 33 7.27 0.90 3.20
CA ASN A 33 7.93 1.20 1.93
C ASN A 33 7.68 0.10 0.89
N TYR A 34 7.82 -1.17 1.27
CA TYR A 34 7.57 -2.29 0.36
C TYR A 34 6.14 -2.28 -0.20
N PHE A 35 5.13 -2.05 0.66
CA PHE A 35 3.75 -1.99 0.21
C PHE A 35 3.44 -0.73 -0.61
N SER A 36 4.05 0.41 -0.29
CA SER A 36 3.93 1.64 -1.08
C SER A 36 4.51 1.46 -2.49
N GLU A 37 5.72 0.93 -2.61
CA GLU A 37 6.34 0.63 -3.91
C GLU A 37 5.50 -0.37 -4.72
N LYS A 38 5.03 -1.45 -4.07
CA LYS A 38 4.16 -2.41 -4.72
C LYS A 38 2.85 -1.78 -5.21
N ALA A 39 2.25 -0.89 -4.42
CA ALA A 39 1.02 -0.20 -4.80
C ALA A 39 1.25 0.74 -5.99
N MET A 40 2.35 1.49 -6.02
CA MET A 40 2.73 2.35 -7.14
C MET A 40 2.92 1.52 -8.42
N ASN A 41 3.70 0.44 -8.35
CA ASN A 41 3.93 -0.43 -9.51
C ASN A 41 2.62 -1.05 -10.06
N LEU A 42 1.68 -1.39 -9.16
CA LEU A 42 0.37 -1.89 -9.57
C LEU A 42 -0.49 -0.79 -10.21
N ALA A 43 -0.40 0.45 -9.72
CA ALA A 43 -1.09 1.59 -10.32
C ALA A 43 -0.55 1.89 -11.72
N ASP A 44 0.78 1.91 -11.88
CA ASP A 44 1.45 2.09 -13.18
C ASP A 44 1.07 0.97 -14.16
N ALA A 45 1.11 -0.29 -13.72
CA ALA A 45 0.70 -1.41 -14.56
C ALA A 45 -0.79 -1.35 -14.96
N ALA A 46 -1.67 -0.89 -14.06
CA ALA A 46 -3.07 -0.68 -14.39
C ALA A 46 -3.25 0.48 -15.37
N TRP A 47 -2.47 1.55 -15.22
CA TRP A 47 -2.45 2.69 -16.13
C TRP A 47 -2.10 2.25 -17.56
N ASP A 48 -0.99 1.53 -17.69
CA ASP A 48 -0.49 1.03 -18.97
C ASP A 48 -1.47 0.03 -19.62
N ASN A 49 -1.99 -0.93 -18.85
CA ASN A 49 -2.92 -1.95 -19.36
C ASN A 49 -4.24 -1.37 -19.86
N ASN A 50 -4.72 -0.28 -19.25
CA ASN A 50 -5.93 0.40 -19.70
C ASN A 50 -5.66 1.43 -20.81
N GLY A 51 -4.40 1.65 -21.20
CA GLY A 51 -4.01 2.63 -22.20
C GLY A 51 -4.39 4.06 -21.82
N TRP A 52 -4.40 4.36 -20.52
CA TRP A 52 -4.83 5.66 -20.02
C TRP A 52 -3.88 6.77 -20.47
N THR A 53 -4.46 7.92 -20.78
CA THR A 53 -3.76 9.11 -21.25
C THR A 53 -3.84 10.24 -20.23
N GLU A 54 -3.11 11.32 -20.44
CA GLU A 54 -3.22 12.53 -19.63
C GLU A 54 -4.68 13.00 -19.49
N ALA A 55 -5.47 12.86 -20.56
CA ALA A 55 -6.90 13.19 -20.57
C ALA A 55 -7.74 12.30 -19.64
N ASP A 56 -7.35 11.03 -19.46
CA ASP A 56 -7.97 10.15 -18.47
C ASP A 56 -7.62 10.58 -17.05
N SER A 57 -6.42 11.09 -16.82
CA SER A 57 -6.02 11.70 -15.54
C SER A 57 -6.93 12.87 -15.19
N GLU A 58 -7.10 13.81 -16.11
CA GLU A 58 -7.98 14.97 -15.94
C GLU A 58 -9.43 14.53 -15.71
N ARG A 59 -9.92 13.53 -16.45
CA ARG A 59 -11.27 12.99 -16.27
C ARG A 59 -11.46 12.39 -14.86
N LEU A 60 -10.53 11.57 -14.40
CA LEU A 60 -10.56 10.94 -13.08
C LEU A 60 -10.51 11.97 -11.94
N MET A 61 -9.66 13.00 -12.07
CA MET A 61 -9.60 14.11 -11.11
C MET A 61 -10.93 14.87 -11.05
N ASN A 62 -11.52 15.17 -12.21
CA ASN A 62 -12.80 15.87 -12.29
C ASN A 62 -13.99 15.02 -11.79
N GLU A 63 -13.96 13.70 -11.95
CA GLU A 63 -14.93 12.78 -11.35
C GLU A 63 -14.84 12.77 -9.82
N HIS A 64 -13.63 12.73 -9.25
CA HIS A 64 -13.42 12.80 -7.81
C HIS A 64 -13.94 14.12 -7.21
N SER A 65 -13.64 15.26 -7.84
CA SER A 65 -14.08 16.58 -7.38
C SER A 65 -15.61 16.76 -7.43
N ARG A 66 -16.28 16.17 -8.43
CA ARG A 66 -17.76 16.20 -8.51
C ARG A 66 -18.42 15.37 -7.41
N LYS A 67 -17.81 14.24 -7.04
CA LYS A 67 -18.33 13.39 -5.96
C LYS A 67 -18.10 14.01 -4.57
N SER A 68 -16.98 14.70 -4.37
CA SER A 68 -16.66 15.37 -3.09
C SER A 68 -17.44 16.67 -2.84
N GLY A 69 -18.00 17.29 -3.89
CA GLY A 69 -18.78 18.53 -3.76
C GLY A 69 -20.28 18.34 -3.58
N ASN A 70 -20.77 17.10 -3.51
CA ASN A 70 -22.19 16.76 -3.41
C ASN A 70 -22.54 16.00 -2.10
N ASP A 71 -21.66 16.11 -1.08
CA ASP A 71 -21.86 15.66 0.30
C ASP A 71 -21.91 16.85 1.27
#